data_AF-A0A8S4SMY4-F1
#
_entry.id   AF-A0A8S4SMY4-F1
#
_cell.length_a   1.000
_cell.length_b   1.000
_cell.length_c   1.000
_cell.angle_alpha   90.00
_cell.angle_beta   90.00
_cell.angle_gamma   90.00
#
_symmetry.space_group_name_H-M   'P 1'
#
loop_
_entity.id
_entity.type
_entity.pdbx_description
1 polymer ?
#
loop_
_entity_poly.entity_id
_entity_poly.type
_entity_poly.pdbx_seq_one_letter_code
_entity_poly.pdbx_strand_id
1 'polypeptide(L)'
;MLNIVIILIKLVLSENITYDFINSSRGGQLLMIQDYTFARINKTCYVWTCSRKSSQCKARVKMNSSNVIVYCDLSHNHPPPKYFKTKEGMYIKM
;
A
#
# COMPACT_ATOMS: atom_id res chain seq x y z
N MET A 1 23.31 22.36 -5.98
CA MET A 1 22.19 22.12 -6.94
C MET A 1 21.95 20.65 -7.30
N LEU A 2 22.75 19.68 -6.82
CA LEU A 2 22.59 18.25 -7.16
C LEU A 2 21.57 17.48 -6.28
N ASN A 3 21.07 18.05 -5.18
CA ASN A 3 20.17 17.37 -4.23
C ASN A 3 18.67 17.49 -4.56
N ILE A 4 18.25 18.55 -5.26
CA ILE A 4 16.82 18.79 -5.57
C ILE A 4 16.33 17.84 -6.68
N VAL A 5 17.17 17.58 -7.69
CA VAL A 5 16.83 16.69 -8.80
C VAL A 5 16.74 15.22 -8.34
N ILE A 6 17.59 14.78 -7.41
CA ILE A 6 17.56 13.39 -6.88
C ILE A 6 16.35 13.14 -5.96
N ILE A 7 15.92 14.14 -5.18
CA ILE A 7 14.68 14.07 -4.39
C ILE A 7 13.44 14.04 -5.29
N LEU A 8 13.45 14.78 -6.40
CA LEU A 8 12.37 14.80 -7.40
C LEU A 8 12.25 13.48 -8.21
N ILE A 9 13.35 12.75 -8.43
CA ILE A 9 13.33 11.47 -9.17
C ILE A 9 12.70 10.33 -8.35
N LYS A 10 12.84 10.31 -7.01
CA LYS A 10 12.01 9.45 -6.12
C LYS A 10 10.53 9.85 -6.07
N LEU A 11 10.19 11.00 -6.65
CA LEU A 11 8.89 11.64 -6.56
C LEU A 11 8.07 11.56 -7.86
N VAL A 12 8.59 11.05 -8.99
CA VAL A 12 7.79 11.00 -10.25
C VAL A 12 7.90 9.73 -11.12
N LEU A 13 8.97 8.91 -11.12
CA LEU A 13 9.07 7.81 -12.13
C LEU A 13 9.72 6.49 -11.64
N SER A 14 9.48 6.01 -10.43
CA SER A 14 9.82 4.63 -10.06
C SER A 14 8.59 3.73 -10.18
N GLU A 15 8.37 3.22 -11.40
CA GLU A 15 7.40 2.18 -11.79
C GLU A 15 5.92 2.56 -11.64
N ASN A 16 5.08 2.14 -12.59
CA ASN A 16 3.63 2.21 -12.43
C ASN A 16 3.24 1.27 -11.29
N ILE A 17 3.27 1.76 -10.05
CA ILE A 17 2.86 0.99 -8.88
C ILE A 17 1.36 0.73 -9.02
N THR A 18 1.02 -0.48 -9.45
CA THR A 18 -0.36 -0.96 -9.49
C THR A 18 -0.82 -1.29 -8.10
N TYR A 19 -2.08 -0.98 -7.82
CA TYR A 19 -2.70 -1.31 -6.55
C TYR A 19 -4.15 -1.73 -6.76
N ASP A 20 -4.64 -2.58 -5.87
CA ASP A 20 -6.05 -2.96 -5.81
C ASP A 20 -6.67 -2.53 -4.48
N PHE A 21 -7.91 -2.05 -4.49
CA PHE A 21 -8.71 -1.96 -3.28
C PHE A 21 -9.40 -3.28 -3.01
N ILE A 22 -9.21 -3.83 -1.82
CA ILE A 22 -9.80 -5.12 -1.43
C ILE A 22 -10.59 -4.98 -0.13
N ASN A 23 -11.56 -5.87 0.06
CA ASN A 23 -12.31 -5.95 1.31
C ASN A 23 -11.55 -6.81 2.33
N SER A 24 -11.43 -6.30 3.54
CA SER A 24 -11.01 -7.06 4.71
C SER A 24 -12.13 -7.97 5.17
N SER A 25 -11.79 -9.14 5.70
CA SER A 25 -12.75 -10.04 6.36
C SER A 25 -13.48 -9.41 7.56
N ARG A 26 -12.97 -8.29 8.08
CA ARG A 26 -13.58 -7.52 9.19
C ARG A 26 -14.44 -6.34 8.72
N GLY A 27 -14.80 -6.25 7.43
CA GLY A 27 -15.69 -5.22 6.90
C GLY A 27 -15.05 -3.84 6.64
N GLY A 28 -13.72 -3.77 6.54
CA GLY A 28 -12.97 -2.56 6.16
C GLY A 28 -12.32 -2.67 4.79
N GLN A 29 -11.85 -1.57 4.22
CA GLN A 29 -11.09 -1.57 2.97
C GLN A 29 -9.58 -1.66 3.24
N LEU A 30 -8.87 -2.43 2.43
CA LEU A 30 -7.41 -2.51 2.38
C LEU A 30 -6.92 -2.10 1.00
N LEU A 31 -5.68 -1.64 0.95
CA LEU A 31 -4.92 -1.41 -0.26
C LEU A 31 -3.95 -2.58 -0.47
N MET A 32 -3.98 -3.23 -1.62
CA MET A 32 -3.10 -4.34 -1.99
C MET A 32 -2.04 -3.83 -2.97
N ILE A 33 -0.76 -3.98 -2.63
CA ILE A 33 0.39 -3.66 -3.48
C ILE A 33 1.42 -4.78 -3.31
N GLN A 34 1.83 -5.42 -4.41
CA GLN A 34 2.85 -6.48 -4.41
C GLN A 34 2.61 -7.56 -3.34
N ASP A 35 1.38 -8.06 -3.24
CA ASP A 35 0.93 -9.07 -2.25
C ASP A 35 0.91 -8.62 -0.78
N TYR A 36 1.30 -7.37 -0.50
CA TYR A 36 1.17 -6.75 0.81
C TYR A 36 -0.11 -5.93 0.93
N THR A 37 -0.71 -5.96 2.12
CA THR A 37 -1.90 -5.17 2.40
C THR A 37 -1.61 -4.02 3.35
N PHE A 38 -2.23 -2.88 3.07
CA PHE A 38 -2.16 -1.67 3.87
C PHE A 38 -3.55 -1.29 4.34
N ALA A 39 -3.67 -0.83 5.58
CA ALA A 39 -4.90 -0.34 6.18
C ALA A 39 -4.79 1.16 6.45
N ARG A 40 -5.90 1.89 6.25
CA ARG A 40 -5.99 3.28 6.70
C ARG A 40 -6.00 3.33 8.22
N ILE A 41 -5.39 4.38 8.76
CA ILE A 41 -5.44 4.66 10.21
C ILE A 41 -6.86 5.11 10.61
N ASN A 42 -7.51 5.91 9.76
CA ASN A 42 -8.90 6.34 9.90
C ASN A 42 -9.49 6.68 8.52
N LYS A 43 -10.80 6.96 8.45
CA LYS A 43 -11.50 7.19 7.17
C LYS A 43 -11.07 8.47 6.45
N THR A 44 -10.59 9.47 7.17
CA THR A 44 -10.27 10.81 6.67
C THR A 44 -8.81 10.98 6.25
N CYS A 45 -7.93 10.06 6.66
CA CYS A 45 -6.51 10.09 6.35
C CYS A 45 -6.21 9.41 5.00
N TYR A 46 -5.37 10.06 4.18
CA TYR A 46 -4.85 9.48 2.94
C TYR A 46 -3.57 8.64 3.14
N VAL A 47 -3.24 8.30 4.39
CA VAL A 47 -2.09 7.47 4.72
C VAL A 47 -2.56 6.06 5.05
N TRP A 48 -1.97 5.10 4.33
CA TRP A 48 -2.12 3.67 4.51
C TRP A 48 -0.85 3.12 5.13
N THR A 49 -0.99 2.28 6.14
CA THR A 49 0.13 1.63 6.84
C THR A 49 0.02 0.13 6.67
N CYS A 50 1.14 -0.60 6.71
CA CYS A 50 1.08 -2.06 6.66
C CYS A 50 0.04 -2.62 7.64
N SER A 51 -0.78 -3.55 7.16
CA SER A 51 -1.88 -4.15 7.91
C SER A 51 -1.40 -5.12 9.00
N ARG A 52 -0.18 -5.65 8.88
CA ARG A 52 0.41 -6.58 9.85
C ARG A 52 0.96 -5.81 11.06
N LYS A 53 0.12 -5.65 12.07
CA LYS A 53 0.49 -4.90 13.30
C LYS A 53 1.53 -5.60 14.17
N SER A 54 1.62 -6.93 14.13
CA SER A 54 2.55 -7.71 14.97
C SER A 54 4.02 -7.62 14.55
N SER A 55 4.33 -7.18 13.33
CA SER A 55 5.70 -7.12 12.80
C SER A 55 6.40 -5.79 13.02
N GLN A 56 5.76 -4.79 13.66
CA GLN A 56 6.27 -3.41 13.76
C GLN A 56 6.73 -2.83 12.40
N CYS A 57 6.10 -3.27 11.31
CA CYS A 57 6.45 -2.88 9.96
C CYS A 57 6.22 -1.38 9.73
N LYS A 58 7.18 -0.72 9.08
CA LYS A 58 7.16 0.74 8.83
C LYS A 58 6.65 1.12 7.43
N ALA A 59 6.41 0.13 6.57
CA ALA A 59 5.91 0.32 5.22
C ALA A 59 4.59 1.11 5.23
N ARG A 60 4.52 2.10 4.34
CA ARG A 60 3.39 3.05 4.27
C ARG A 60 3.22 3.61 2.87
N VAL A 61 1.99 3.98 2.54
CA VAL A 61 1.63 4.62 1.28
C VAL A 61 0.82 5.86 1.59
N LYS A 62 1.18 6.98 0.99
CA LYS A 62 0.40 8.21 1.02
C LYS A 62 -0.24 8.41 -0.35
N MET A 63 -1.55 8.61 -0.35
CA MET A 63 -2.32 8.95 -1.53
C MET A 63 -2.78 10.42 -1.46
N ASN A 64 -3.29 10.95 -2.57
CA ASN A 64 -4.09 12.17 -2.58
C ASN A 64 -5.59 11.83 -2.59
N SER A 65 -6.45 12.86 -2.67
CA SER A 65 -7.90 12.72 -2.74
C SER A 65 -8.41 12.00 -3.98
N SER A 66 -7.61 11.93 -5.04
CA SER A 66 -7.88 11.21 -6.29
C SER A 66 -7.36 9.76 -6.27
N ASN A 67 -6.99 9.24 -5.09
CA ASN A 67 -6.39 7.91 -4.89
C ASN A 67 -5.04 7.70 -5.61
N VAL A 68 -4.39 8.76 -6.07
CA VAL A 68 -3.06 8.66 -6.69
C VAL A 68 -2.01 8.56 -5.60
N ILE A 69 -1.10 7.59 -5.73
CA ILE A 69 0.05 7.44 -4.84
C ILE A 69 0.99 8.63 -5.04
N VAL A 70 1.19 9.42 -3.97
CA VAL A 70 2.12 10.56 -3.96
C VAL A 70 3.42 10.25 -3.23
N TYR A 71 3.43 9.16 -2.45
CA TYR A 71 4.61 8.65 -1.75
C TYR A 71 4.36 7.20 -1.33
N CYS A 72 5.39 6.36 -1.40
CA CYS A 72 5.36 5.03 -0.81
C CYS A 72 6.72 4.63 -0.25
N ASP A 73 6.68 3.89 0.84
CA ASP A 73 7.76 3.05 1.33
C ASP A 73 7.20 1.62 1.41
N LEU A 74 7.65 0.77 0.48
CA LEU A 74 7.22 -0.63 0.36
C LEU A 74 8.23 -1.59 1.02
N SER A 75 9.14 -1.09 1.86
CA SER A 75 10.10 -1.93 2.58
C SER A 75 9.43 -2.67 3.73
N HIS A 76 9.22 -3.96 3.56
CA HIS A 76 8.63 -4.85 4.56
C HIS A 76 9.70 -5.66 5.31
N ASN A 77 9.53 -5.83 6.61
CA ASN A 77 10.37 -6.66 7.48
C ASN A 77 9.72 -8.02 7.80
N HIS A 78 8.75 -8.43 6.99
CA HIS A 78 8.01 -9.68 7.17
C HIS A 78 7.56 -10.22 5.80
N PRO A 79 7.29 -11.54 5.70
CA PRO A 79 6.72 -12.11 4.49
C PRO A 79 5.29 -11.59 4.25
N PRO A 80 4.82 -11.58 2.99
CA PRO A 80 3.47 -11.17 2.65
C PRO A 80 2.43 -12.11 3.27
N PRO A 81 1.22 -11.60 3.58
CA PRO A 81 0.09 -12.45 3.92
C PRO A 81 -0.32 -13.32 2.73
N LYS A 82 -0.89 -14.50 3.00
CA LYS A 82 -1.41 -15.37 1.94
C LYS A 82 -2.82 -14.93 1.52
N TYR A 83 -2.97 -14.67 0.23
CA TYR A 83 -4.25 -14.39 -0.41
C TYR A 83 -4.42 -15.30 -1.62
N PHE A 84 -5.66 -15.70 -1.87
CA PHE A 84 -6.08 -16.34 -3.11
C PHE A 84 -6.82 -15.31 -3.96
N LYS A 85 -6.39 -15.11 -5.21
CA LYS A 85 -7.10 -14.27 -6.18
C LYS A 85 -8.04 -15.14 -7.01
N THR A 86 -9.34 -14.86 -6.94
CA THR A 86 -10.34 -15.58 -7.74
C THR A 86 -10.26 -15.19 -9.21
N LYS A 87 -10.95 -15.93 -10.10
CA LYS A 87 -11.02 -15.61 -11.54
C LYS A 87 -11.66 -14.24 -11.80
N GLU A 88 -12.52 -13.81 -10.89
CA GLU A 88 -13.20 -12.51 -10.88
C GLU A 88 -12.32 -11.39 -10.29
N GLY A 89 -11.08 -11.69 -9.91
CA GLY A 89 -10.12 -10.71 -9.40
C GLY A 89 -10.27 -10.39 -7.91
N MET A 90 -11.15 -11.09 -7.19
CA MET A 90 -11.33 -10.89 -5.74
C MET A 90 -10.21 -11.53 -4.94
N TYR A 91 -9.78 -10.85 -3.86
CA TYR A 91 -8.77 -11.38 -2.94
C TYR A 91 -9.44 -11.98 -1.70
N ILE A 92 -9.23 -13.28 -1.47
CA ILE A 92 -9.69 -14.01 -0.31
C ILE A 92 -8.48 -14.33 0.58
N LYS A 93 -8.53 -13.90 1.84
CA LYS A 93 -7.45 -14.17 2.79
C LYS A 93 -7.46 -15.65 3.20
N MET A 94 -6.29 -16.29 3.20
CA MET A 94 -6.10 -17.67 3.67
C MET A 94 -5.57 -17.72 5.11
#